data_AF-A0A810DZ98-F1
#
_entry.id   AF-A0A810DZ98-F1
#
_cell.length_a   1.000
_cell.length_b   1.000
_cell.length_c   1.000
_cell.angle_alpha   90.00
_cell.angle_beta   90.00
_cell.angle_gamma   90.00
#
_symmetry.space_group_name_H-M   'P 1'
#
loop_
_entity.id
_entity.type
_entity.pdbx_description
1 polymer ?
#
loop_
_entity_poly.entity_id
_entity_poly.type
_entity_poly.pdbx_seq_one_letter_code
_entity_poly.pdbx_strand_id
1 'polypeptide(L)'
;MVSINTEKVRRYKVMIEEITEKLKARFGKVNLIRLTGGYTNLTFLVEGTNPLLVAKIVHLTNEDTMNEVNCLNLLQGSGVTPIIHDLLDISNVRIVLMDYKNGIHGQCC
;
A
#
# COMPACT_ATOMS: atom_id res chain seq x y z
N MET A 1 6.44 31.94 -10.27
CA MET A 1 6.33 30.99 -9.15
C MET A 1 5.49 29.78 -9.60
N VAL A 2 6.05 28.86 -10.41
CA VAL A 2 5.32 27.67 -10.96
C VAL A 2 6.19 26.39 -10.96
N SER A 3 7.39 26.40 -10.38
CA SER A 3 8.34 25.27 -10.56
C SER A 3 8.23 24.15 -9.51
N ILE A 4 7.50 24.37 -8.40
CA ILE A 4 7.47 23.41 -7.27
C ILE A 4 6.51 22.23 -7.54
N ASN A 5 5.47 22.43 -8.35
CA ASN A 5 4.42 21.43 -8.55
C ASN A 5 4.86 20.31 -9.52
N THR A 6 5.61 20.66 -10.56
CA THR A 6 6.06 19.73 -11.61
C THR A 6 7.09 18.73 -11.08
N GLU A 7 8.00 19.17 -10.22
CA GLU A 7 9.03 18.33 -9.59
C GLU A 7 8.40 17.25 -8.68
N LYS A 8 7.42 17.64 -7.86
CA LYS A 8 6.69 16.72 -6.98
C LYS A 8 5.91 15.68 -7.76
N VAL A 9 5.17 16.10 -8.80
CA VAL A 9 4.40 15.20 -9.67
C VAL A 9 5.33 14.22 -10.38
N ARG A 10 6.50 14.68 -10.85
CA ARG A 10 7.50 13.81 -11.50
C ARG A 10 8.05 12.77 -10.52
N ARG A 11 8.46 13.17 -9.32
CA ARG A 11 8.96 12.23 -8.30
C ARG A 11 7.92 11.21 -7.90
N TYR A 12 6.67 11.65 -7.78
CA TYR A 12 5.55 10.78 -7.46
C TYR A 12 5.33 9.72 -8.55
N LYS A 13 5.37 10.13 -9.82
CA LYS A 13 5.23 9.21 -10.95
C LYS A 13 6.35 8.16 -10.98
N VAL A 14 7.61 8.60 -10.79
CA VAL A 14 8.77 7.70 -10.74
C VAL A 14 8.64 6.68 -9.60
N MET A 15 8.17 7.13 -8.42
CA MET A 15 7.96 6.24 -7.28
C MET A 15 6.90 5.17 -7.56
N ILE A 16 5.77 5.53 -8.19
CA ILE A 16 4.73 4.56 -8.56
C ILE A 16 5.23 3.56 -9.61
N GLU A 17 6.03 4.01 -10.57
CA GLU A 17 6.66 3.12 -11.56
C GLU A 17 7.60 2.12 -10.86
N GLU A 18 8.45 2.58 -9.92
CA GLU A 18 9.33 1.70 -9.16
C GLU A 18 8.57 0.66 -8.32
N ILE A 19 7.52 1.09 -7.61
CA ILE A 19 6.63 0.21 -6.85
C ILE A 19 6.00 -0.84 -7.77
N THR A 20 5.51 -0.40 -8.93
CA THR A 20 4.86 -1.28 -9.91
C THR A 20 5.81 -2.35 -10.42
N GLU A 21 7.02 -1.95 -10.80
CA GLU A 21 8.04 -2.89 -11.30
C GLU A 21 8.47 -3.88 -10.21
N LYS A 22 8.60 -3.45 -8.95
CA LYS A 22 8.91 -4.36 -7.83
C LYS A 22 7.80 -5.37 -7.58
N LEU A 23 6.54 -4.94 -7.62
CA LEU A 23 5.40 -5.84 -7.44
C LEU A 23 5.27 -6.83 -8.60
N LYS A 24 5.47 -6.37 -9.85
CA LYS A 24 5.49 -7.26 -11.03
C LYS A 24 6.67 -8.24 -11.01
N ALA A 25 7.86 -7.79 -10.62
CA ALA A 25 9.02 -8.67 -10.50
C ALA A 25 8.78 -9.79 -9.48
N ARG A 26 8.01 -9.50 -8.42
CA ARG A 26 7.71 -10.46 -7.36
C ARG A 26 6.57 -11.42 -7.68
N PHE A 27 5.46 -10.90 -8.23
CA PHE A 27 4.24 -11.66 -8.43
C PHE A 27 3.99 -12.04 -9.91
N GLY A 28 4.87 -11.63 -10.82
CA GLY A 28 4.75 -11.87 -12.25
C GLY A 28 3.78 -10.91 -12.93
N LYS A 29 2.89 -11.45 -13.77
CA LYS A 29 1.89 -10.67 -14.50
C LYS A 29 0.73 -10.27 -13.57
N VAL A 30 0.95 -9.23 -12.77
CA VAL A 30 -0.07 -8.60 -11.94
C VAL A 30 -0.50 -7.24 -12.47
N ASN A 31 -1.74 -6.89 -12.20
CA ASN A 31 -2.31 -5.58 -12.48
C ASN A 31 -2.53 -4.82 -11.17
N LEU A 32 -2.21 -3.53 -11.14
CA LEU A 32 -2.35 -2.70 -9.94
C LEU A 32 -3.53 -1.76 -10.09
N ILE A 33 -4.60 -2.03 -9.35
CA ILE A 33 -5.80 -1.20 -9.36
C ILE A 33 -5.77 -0.28 -8.15
N ARG A 34 -5.71 1.04 -8.36
CA ARG A 34 -5.73 2.01 -7.27
C ARG A 34 -7.09 1.98 -6.56
N LEU A 35 -7.08 1.76 -5.26
CA LEU A 35 -8.28 1.85 -4.43
C LEU A 35 -8.46 3.30 -3.95
N THR A 36 -9.68 3.83 -4.09
CA THR A 36 -10.05 5.19 -3.65
C THR A 36 -11.01 5.10 -2.48
N GLY A 37 -10.77 5.83 -1.39
CA GLY A 37 -11.62 5.73 -0.20
C GLY A 37 -11.10 6.45 1.06
N GLY A 38 -10.81 7.75 0.97
CA GLY A 38 -10.45 8.57 2.13
C GLY A 38 -9.10 8.25 2.80
N TYR A 39 -8.39 7.22 2.35
CA TYR A 39 -7.10 6.86 2.91
C TYR A 39 -6.07 7.98 2.69
N THR A 40 -5.38 8.34 3.77
CA THR A 40 -4.20 9.22 3.76
C THR A 40 -3.02 8.59 3.01
N ASN A 41 -3.06 7.28 2.78
CA ASN A 41 -2.01 6.48 2.16
C ASN A 41 -2.48 5.91 0.82
N LEU A 42 -1.54 5.69 -0.10
CA LEU A 42 -1.83 5.07 -1.39
C LEU A 42 -2.08 3.59 -1.23
N THR A 43 -3.19 3.10 -1.77
CA THR A 43 -3.55 1.68 -1.66
C THR A 43 -3.86 1.12 -3.03
N PHE A 44 -3.31 -0.06 -3.34
CA PHE A 44 -3.51 -0.76 -4.60
C PHE A 44 -3.99 -2.18 -4.33
N LEU A 45 -4.97 -2.63 -5.12
CA LEU A 45 -5.29 -4.05 -5.26
C LEU A 45 -4.29 -4.67 -6.22
N VAL A 46 -3.68 -5.79 -5.83
CA VAL A 46 -2.74 -6.54 -6.65
C VAL A 46 -3.53 -7.66 -7.35
N GLU A 47 -4.16 -7.30 -8.47
CA GLU A 47 -4.97 -8.22 -9.25
C GLU A 47 -4.08 -9.23 -9.99
N GLY A 48 -4.46 -10.51 -9.93
CA GLY A 48 -3.68 -11.63 -10.48
C GLY A 48 -2.94 -12.46 -9.42
N THR A 49 -2.99 -12.09 -8.14
CA THR A 49 -2.51 -12.95 -7.05
C THR A 49 -3.59 -13.90 -6.55
N ASN A 50 -3.18 -15.07 -6.06
CA ASN A 50 -4.06 -16.01 -5.35
C ASN A 50 -3.37 -16.46 -4.04
N PRO A 51 -3.86 -16.07 -2.85
CA PRO A 51 -5.05 -15.24 -2.60
C PRO A 51 -4.88 -13.78 -3.08
N LEU A 52 -5.98 -13.03 -3.18
CA LEU A 52 -5.97 -11.62 -3.57
C LEU A 52 -5.31 -10.76 -2.49
N LEU A 53 -4.39 -9.88 -2.91
CA LEU A 53 -3.59 -9.05 -2.01
C LEU A 53 -3.86 -7.56 -2.22
N VAL A 54 -3.64 -6.79 -1.14
CA VAL A 54 -3.60 -5.34 -1.13
C VAL A 54 -2.18 -4.88 -0.81
N ALA A 55 -1.68 -3.93 -1.60
CA ALA A 55 -0.44 -3.21 -1.36
C ALA A 55 -0.76 -1.79 -0.85
N LYS A 56 -0.49 -1.54 0.43
CA LYS A 56 -0.61 -0.20 1.02
C LYS A 56 0.76 0.45 1.08
N ILE A 57 0.91 1.60 0.43
CA ILE A 57 2.14 2.38 0.35
C ILE A 57 2.10 3.45 1.42
N VAL A 58 3.13 3.44 2.25
CA VAL A 58 3.23 4.30 3.43
C VAL A 58 4.62 4.92 3.49
N HIS A 59 4.72 6.18 3.89
CA HIS A 59 6.03 6.83 4.04
C HIS A 59 6.77 6.29 5.28
N LEU A 60 8.07 5.99 5.13
CA LEU A 60 8.89 5.45 6.22
C LEU A 60 9.02 6.42 7.41
N THR A 61 8.92 7.72 7.16
CA THR A 61 9.00 8.75 8.21
C THR A 61 7.67 9.00 8.91
N ASN A 62 6.61 8.26 8.57
CA ASN A 62 5.31 8.46 9.16
C ASN A 62 5.15 7.58 10.42
N GLU A 63 5.31 8.17 11.60
CA GLU A 63 5.16 7.47 12.88
C GLU A 63 3.77 6.82 13.04
N ASP A 64 2.71 7.43 12.49
CA ASP A 64 1.35 6.87 12.51
C ASP A 64 1.28 5.53 11.77
N THR A 65 2.10 5.37 10.73
CA THR A 65 2.19 4.11 9.98
C THR A 65 2.89 3.03 10.78
N MET A 66 3.96 3.37 11.50
CA MET A 66 4.65 2.40 12.36
C MET A 66 3.71 1.92 13.47
N ASN A 67 2.90 2.83 14.02
CA ASN A 67 1.83 2.46 14.95
C ASN A 67 0.80 1.53 14.30
N GLU A 68 0.37 1.81 13.07
CA GLU A 68 -0.58 0.95 12.35
C GLU A 68 -0.01 -0.46 12.11
N VAL A 69 1.24 -0.58 11.61
CA VAL A 69 1.91 -1.87 11.40
C VAL A 69 2.09 -2.63 12.71
N ASN A 70 2.49 -1.94 13.78
CA ASN A 70 2.65 -2.55 15.10
C ASN A 70 1.30 -3.07 15.65
N CYS A 71 0.23 -2.28 15.54
CA CYS A 71 -1.12 -2.69 15.94
C CYS A 71 -1.60 -3.89 15.12
N LEU A 72 -1.39 -3.90 13.80
CA LEU A 72 -1.77 -5.01 12.94
C LEU A 72 -0.99 -6.29 13.27
N ASN A 73 0.32 -6.17 13.55
CA ASN A 73 1.14 -7.30 13.99
C ASN A 73 0.69 -7.84 15.36
N LEU A 74 0.36 -6.96 16.32
CA LEU A 74 -0.16 -7.38 17.63
C LEU A 74 -1.50 -8.10 17.52
N LEU A 75 -2.31 -7.75 16.52
CA LEU A 75 -3.62 -8.34 16.27
C LEU A 75 -3.57 -9.51 15.27
N GLN A 76 -2.40 -9.90 14.76
CA GLN A 76 -2.28 -11.07 13.88
C GLN A 76 -2.83 -12.32 14.58
N GLY A 77 -3.60 -13.13 13.85
CA GLY A 77 -4.22 -14.34 14.37
C GLY A 77 -5.55 -14.14 15.12
N SER A 78 -5.96 -12.89 15.39
CA SER A 78 -7.26 -12.59 16.02
C SER A 78 -8.48 -12.77 15.08
N GLY A 79 -8.24 -12.93 13.77
CA GLY A 79 -9.29 -13.03 12.74
C GLY A 79 -9.96 -11.69 12.38
N VAL A 80 -9.83 -10.65 13.21
CA VAL A 80 -10.51 -9.36 13.03
C VAL A 80 -9.71 -8.35 12.19
N THR A 81 -8.42 -8.56 11.97
CA THR A 81 -7.57 -7.71 11.13
C THR A 81 -7.16 -8.39 9.81
N PRO A 82 -6.79 -7.63 8.76
CA PRO A 82 -6.09 -8.19 7.60
C PRO A 82 -4.75 -8.77 8.04
N ILE A 83 -4.39 -9.94 7.50
CA ILE A 83 -3.09 -10.55 7.79
C ILE A 83 -2.04 -9.85 6.92
N ILE A 84 -1.00 -9.31 7.55
CA ILE A 84 0.20 -8.84 6.85
C ILE A 84 1.00 -10.06 6.41
N HIS A 85 1.21 -10.17 5.10
CA HIS A 85 2.04 -11.21 4.49
C HIS A 85 3.49 -10.78 4.36
N ASP A 86 3.71 -9.51 4.04
CA ASP A 86 5.07 -8.99 3.92
C ASP A 86 5.16 -7.46 3.98
N LEU A 87 6.39 -6.99 4.20
CA LEU A 87 6.79 -5.59 4.19
C LEU A 87 7.95 -5.41 3.19
N LEU A 88 7.80 -4.50 2.23
CA LEU A 88 8.86 -4.17 1.27
C LEU A 88 9.25 -2.70 1.40
N ASP A 89 10.51 -2.42 1.68
CA ASP A 89 11.03 -1.06 1.73
C ASP A 89 11.63 -0.66 0.38
N ILE A 90 11.17 0.47 -0.17
CA ILE A 90 11.65 1.03 -1.43
C ILE A 90 11.84 2.52 -1.24
N SER A 91 13.08 3.00 -1.44
CA SER A 91 13.42 4.41 -1.28
C SER A 91 13.00 4.96 0.10
N ASN A 92 11.99 5.83 0.16
CA ASN A 92 11.46 6.44 1.39
C ASN A 92 10.04 5.97 1.75
N VAL A 93 9.60 4.85 1.16
CA VAL A 93 8.29 4.26 1.40
C VAL A 93 8.41 2.78 1.76
N ARG A 94 7.42 2.29 2.51
CA ARG A 94 7.20 0.88 2.79
C ARG A 94 5.91 0.45 2.10
N ILE A 95 5.93 -0.75 1.54
CA ILE A 95 4.76 -1.43 1.01
C ILE A 95 4.35 -2.47 2.04
N VAL A 96 3.15 -2.33 2.58
CA VAL A 96 2.52 -3.34 3.43
C VAL A 96 1.65 -4.21 2.54
N LEU A 97 2.02 -5.48 2.39
CA LEU A 97 1.24 -6.48 1.66
C LEU A 97 0.34 -7.23 2.63
N MET A 98 -0.96 -7.22 2.37
CA MET A 98 -1.95 -7.83 3.25
C MET A 98 -3.09 -8.48 2.47
N ASP A 99 -3.86 -9.36 3.13
CA ASP A 99 -5.07 -9.95 2.56
C ASP A 99 -6.06 -8.88 2.09
N TYR A 100 -6.63 -9.09 0.92
CA TYR A 100 -7.86 -8.41 0.55
C TYR A 100 -9.04 -9.05 1.30
N LYS A 101 -9.66 -8.29 2.21
CA LYS A 101 -10.91 -8.69 2.86
C LYS A 101 -12.10 -7.96 2.23
N ASN A 102 -13.06 -8.71 1.72
CA ASN A 102 -14.35 -8.17 1.29
C ASN A 102 -15.08 -7.58 2.51
N GLY A 103 -15.31 -6.27 2.50
CA GLY A 103 -16.04 -5.57 3.55
C GLY A 103 -16.56 -4.22 3.08
N ILE A 104 -17.64 -3.75 3.70
CA ILE A 104 -18.15 -2.39 3.55
C ILE A 104 -17.27 -1.50 4.43
N HIS A 105 -16.69 -0.45 3.86
CA HIS A 105 -15.92 0.51 4.65
C HIS A 105 -16.82 1.17 5.70
N GLY A 106 -16.52 0.96 6.98
CA GLY A 106 -17.21 1.64 8.09
C GLY A 106 -16.90 3.14 8.18
N GLN A 107 -15.96 3.63 7.37
CA GLN A 107 -15.69 5.06 7.20
C GLN A 107 -16.46 5.60 5.98
N CYS A 108 -17.79 5.49 6.03
CA CYS A 108 -18.68 6.35 5.26
C CYS A 108 -19.08 7.50 6.17
N CYS A 109 -18.44 8.65 6.00
CA CYS A 109 -18.98 9.95 6.40
C CYS A 109 -19.16 10.76 5.12
#